data_AF-A0A963RNA5-F1
#
_entry.id   AF-A0A963RNA5-F1
#
_cell.length_a   1.000
_cell.length_b   1.000
_cell.length_c   1.000
_cell.angle_alpha   90.00
_cell.angle_beta   90.00
_cell.angle_gamma   90.00
#
_symmetry.space_group_name_H-M   'P 1'
#
loop_
_entity.id
_entity.type
_entity.pdbx_description
1 polymer ?
#
loop_
_entity_poly.entity_id
_entity_poly.type
_entity_poly.pdbx_seq_one_letter_code
_entity_poly.pdbx_strand_id
1 'polypeptide(L)'
;MLVSFIVLYLLGSIAIGLMAARRVHNTADYAVAGRNLPLPVIIATTFATWFGSETVLGVSAQFVREGLGGVVEDPFGASMCLVLVGLFFAYRLYKRNLITIGDYYRQRFGRTIEVVCSLIILFSYLGWVAAQITALGLVFNLLSDGAITVTWGMVIGTAVVLVYTL
;
A
#
# COMPACT_ATOMS: atom_id res chain seq x y z
N MET A 1 23.60 -10.65 -12.32
CA MET A 1 22.44 -11.56 -12.38
C MET A 1 21.26 -11.03 -11.56
N LEU A 2 21.42 -10.75 -10.26
CA LEU A 2 20.33 -10.26 -9.40
C LEU A 2 19.72 -8.92 -9.89
N VAL A 3 20.55 -7.94 -10.22
CA VAL A 3 20.08 -6.64 -10.78
C VAL A 3 19.26 -6.82 -12.06
N SER A 4 19.65 -7.75 -12.93
CA SER A 4 18.93 -8.04 -14.17
C SER A 4 17.52 -8.57 -13.92
N PHE A 5 17.34 -9.45 -12.92
CA PHE A 5 16.02 -9.94 -12.51
C PHE A 5 15.15 -8.83 -11.93
N ILE A 6 15.73 -7.94 -11.13
CA ILE A 6 15.02 -6.79 -10.55
C ILE A 6 14.53 -5.85 -11.65
N VAL A 7 15.39 -5.52 -12.61
CA VAL A 7 15.03 -4.67 -13.75
C VAL A 7 13.92 -5.33 -14.57
N LEU A 8 14.01 -6.62 -14.87
CA LEU A 8 12.96 -7.36 -15.58
C LEU A 8 11.63 -7.36 -14.81
N TYR A 9 11.67 -7.57 -13.50
CA TYR A 9 10.49 -7.52 -12.63
C TYR A 9 9.84 -6.13 -12.67
N LEU A 10 10.62 -5.07 -12.47
CA LEU A 10 10.11 -3.69 -12.51
C LEU A 10 9.49 -3.34 -13.87
N LEU A 11 10.15 -3.71 -14.97
CA LEU A 11 9.61 -3.50 -16.32
C LEU A 11 8.30 -4.27 -16.52
N GLY A 12 8.22 -5.51 -16.05
CA GLY A 12 7.00 -6.30 -16.09
C GLY A 12 5.86 -5.66 -15.31
N SER A 13 6.13 -5.23 -14.06
CA SER A 13 5.15 -4.55 -13.21
C SER A 13 4.65 -3.24 -13.84
N ILE A 14 5.56 -2.41 -14.38
CA ILE A 14 5.21 -1.16 -15.06
C ILE A 14 4.36 -1.44 -16.30
N ALA A 15 4.74 -2.43 -17.12
CA ALA A 15 3.98 -2.80 -18.31
C ALA A 15 2.55 -3.24 -17.95
N ILE A 16 2.39 -4.06 -16.91
CA ILE A 16 1.07 -4.48 -16.42
C ILE A 16 0.26 -3.27 -15.93
N GLY A 17 0.89 -2.36 -15.16
CA GLY A 17 0.26 -1.12 -14.69
C GLY A 17 -0.25 -0.25 -15.83
N LEU A 18 0.60 0.03 -16.83
CA LEU A 18 0.25 0.84 -18.00
C LEU A 18 -0.83 0.17 -18.86
N MET A 19 -0.82 -1.16 -19.00
CA MET A 19 -1.89 -1.89 -19.70
C MET A 19 -3.21 -1.82 -18.94
N ALA A 20 -3.18 -1.90 -17.61
CA ALA A 20 -4.37 -1.79 -16.77
C ALA A 20 -4.94 -0.36 -16.76
N ALA A 21 -4.08 0.67 -16.77
CA ALA A 21 -4.47 2.08 -16.82
C ALA A 21 -5.35 2.39 -18.05
N ARG A 22 -5.12 1.73 -19.19
CA ARG A 22 -5.96 1.85 -20.39
C ARG A 22 -7.40 1.37 -20.23
N ARG A 23 -7.72 0.63 -19.16
CA ARG A 23 -9.07 0.10 -18.89
C ARG A 23 -9.87 0.97 -17.93
N VAL A 24 -9.29 2.02 -17.36
CA VAL A 24 -9.95 2.91 -16.40
C VAL A 24 -10.71 4.00 -17.15
N HIS A 25 -12.05 4.00 -17.01
CA HIS A 25 -12.90 4.98 -17.69
C HIS A 25 -13.62 5.92 -16.71
N ASN A 26 -13.78 5.52 -15.45
CA ASN A 26 -14.45 6.31 -14.42
C ASN A 26 -13.81 6.13 -13.03
N THR A 27 -14.23 6.95 -12.05
CA THR A 27 -13.70 6.92 -10.67
C THR A 27 -13.94 5.59 -9.95
N ALA A 28 -15.04 4.89 -10.23
CA ALA A 28 -15.33 3.59 -9.63
C ALA A 28 -14.46 2.46 -10.23
N ASP A 29 -14.12 2.55 -11.52
CA ASP A 29 -13.16 1.65 -12.16
C ASP A 29 -11.76 1.85 -11.57
N TYR A 30 -11.40 3.10 -11.28
CA TYR A 30 -10.12 3.42 -10.64
C TYR A 30 -10.08 2.98 -9.17
N ALA A 31 -11.09 3.35 -8.38
CA ALA A 31 -11.05 3.17 -6.93
C ALA A 31 -11.44 1.76 -6.46
N VAL A 32 -12.35 1.09 -7.17
CA VAL A 32 -12.88 -0.23 -6.77
C VAL A 32 -12.88 -1.27 -7.88
N ALA A 33 -12.23 -1.00 -9.02
CA ALA A 33 -12.18 -1.90 -10.18
C ALA A 33 -13.57 -2.41 -10.62
N GLY A 34 -14.59 -1.56 -10.49
CA GLY A 34 -15.99 -1.91 -10.81
C GLY A 34 -16.56 -3.05 -9.95
N ARG A 35 -15.92 -3.43 -8.84
CA ARG A 35 -16.29 -4.55 -7.95
C ARG A 35 -16.36 -5.92 -8.63
N ASN A 36 -15.67 -6.08 -9.75
CA ASN A 36 -15.66 -7.32 -10.53
C ASN A 36 -14.38 -8.16 -10.28
N LEU A 37 -13.58 -7.81 -9.27
CA LEU A 37 -12.36 -8.56 -8.97
C LEU A 37 -12.68 -9.90 -8.31
N PRO A 38 -12.09 -11.02 -8.80
CA PRO A 38 -12.29 -12.32 -8.19
C PRO A 38 -11.61 -12.40 -6.81
N LEU A 39 -12.15 -13.22 -5.90
CA LEU A 39 -11.68 -13.35 -4.51
C LEU A 39 -10.15 -13.55 -4.38
N PRO A 40 -9.48 -14.40 -5.19
CA PRO A 40 -8.04 -14.60 -5.07
C PRO A 40 -7.24 -13.32 -5.32
N VAL A 41 -7.70 -12.47 -6.24
CA VAL A 41 -7.06 -11.19 -6.54
C VAL A 41 -7.23 -10.23 -5.37
N ILE A 42 -8.43 -10.15 -4.78
CA ILE A 42 -8.69 -9.31 -3.60
C ILE A 42 -7.83 -9.71 -2.41
N ILE A 43 -7.67 -11.02 -2.18
CA ILE A 43 -6.80 -11.55 -1.12
C ILE A 43 -5.35 -11.13 -1.39
N ALA A 44 -4.86 -11.33 -2.62
CA ALA A 44 -3.50 -10.97 -3.00
C ALA A 44 -3.23 -9.47 -2.87
N THR A 45 -4.16 -8.60 -3.30
CA THR A 45 -4.00 -7.14 -3.19
C THR A 45 -4.07 -6.66 -1.75
N THR A 46 -4.97 -7.23 -0.94
CA THR A 46 -5.06 -6.91 0.50
C THR A 46 -3.78 -7.32 1.21
N PHE A 47 -3.28 -8.53 0.94
CA PHE A 47 -2.01 -9.01 1.48
C PHE A 47 -0.85 -8.12 1.04
N ALA A 48 -0.74 -7.79 -0.25
CA ALA A 48 0.31 -6.92 -0.78
C ALA A 48 0.29 -5.50 -0.20
N THR A 49 -0.87 -4.99 0.22
CA THR A 49 -1.00 -3.66 0.83
C THR A 49 -0.43 -3.64 2.25
N TRP A 50 -0.64 -4.72 3.01
CA TRP A 50 -0.13 -4.85 4.37
C TRP A 50 1.31 -5.32 4.43
N PHE A 51 1.73 -6.16 3.48
CA PHE A 51 3.08 -6.69 3.42
C PHE A 51 4.02 -5.72 2.68
N GLY A 52 4.29 -4.60 3.34
CA GLY A 52 5.12 -3.50 2.81
C GLY A 52 6.60 -3.60 3.17
N SER A 53 7.37 -2.58 2.78
CA SER A 53 8.79 -2.53 3.10
C SER A 53 9.08 -2.38 4.59
N GLU A 54 8.14 -1.83 5.35
CA GLU A 54 8.16 -1.76 6.81
C GLU A 54 8.19 -3.15 7.45
N THR A 55 7.30 -4.04 7.03
CA THR A 55 7.26 -5.42 7.54
C THR A 55 8.51 -6.19 7.16
N VAL A 56 9.05 -5.99 5.95
CA VAL A 56 10.24 -6.75 5.51
C VAL A 56 11.51 -6.25 6.19
N LEU A 57 11.74 -4.94 6.24
CA LEU A 57 12.99 -4.36 6.77
C LEU A 57 12.90 -4.03 8.27
N GLY A 58 11.78 -3.46 8.72
CA GLY A 58 11.57 -3.01 10.09
C GLY A 58 11.31 -4.15 11.06
N VAL A 59 10.35 -5.04 10.76
CA VAL A 59 10.01 -6.16 11.66
C VAL A 59 11.18 -7.13 11.79
N SER A 60 11.91 -7.39 10.71
CA SER A 60 13.15 -8.19 10.76
C SER A 60 14.19 -7.57 11.68
N ALA A 61 14.38 -6.25 11.63
CA ALA A 61 15.31 -5.55 12.51
C ALA A 61 14.85 -5.59 13.98
N GLN A 62 13.55 -5.47 14.22
CA GLN A 62 12.98 -5.53 15.57
C GLN A 62 13.06 -6.95 16.17
N PHE A 63 12.81 -7.99 15.35
CA PHE A 63 12.99 -9.37 15.72
C PHE A 63 14.41 -9.67 16.21
N VAL A 64 15.42 -9.14 15.50
CA VAL A 64 16.83 -9.31 15.89
C VAL A 64 17.14 -8.66 17.24
N ARG A 65 16.44 -7.58 17.61
CA ARG A 65 16.67 -6.84 18.87
C ARG A 65 15.91 -7.41 20.06
N GLU A 66 14.64 -7.73 19.88
CA GLU A 66 13.69 -8.04 20.96
C GLU A 66 13.11 -9.46 20.89
N GLY A 67 13.56 -10.26 19.91
CA GLY A 67 13.04 -11.61 19.66
C GLY A 67 11.57 -11.60 19.26
N LEU A 68 10.85 -12.68 19.60
CA LEU A 68 9.42 -12.80 19.30
C LEU A 68 8.55 -11.81 20.10
N GLY A 69 9.04 -11.31 21.23
CA GLY A 69 8.29 -10.37 22.08
C GLY A 69 8.07 -9.01 21.43
N GLY A 70 9.05 -8.52 20.67
CA GLY A 70 8.96 -7.25 19.93
C GLY A 70 8.20 -7.33 18.59
N VAL A 71 7.71 -8.52 18.23
CA VAL A 71 7.10 -8.86 16.92
C VAL A 71 5.65 -9.33 17.13
N VAL A 72 5.07 -9.03 18.28
CA VAL A 72 3.67 -9.41 18.56
C VAL A 72 2.69 -8.53 17.77
N GLU A 73 3.04 -7.27 17.52
CA GLU A 73 2.24 -6.36 16.70
C GLU A 73 2.11 -6.88 15.26
N ASP A 74 3.24 -7.17 14.63
CA ASP A 74 3.34 -7.73 13.27
C ASP A 74 3.99 -9.11 13.33
N PRO A 75 3.31 -10.22 12.96
CA PRO A 75 2.10 -10.28 12.14
C PRO A 75 0.79 -10.48 12.92
N PHE A 76 0.86 -10.80 14.22
CA PHE A 76 -0.31 -11.34 14.94
C PHE A 76 -1.39 -10.28 15.19
N GLY A 77 -1.00 -9.09 15.65
CA GLY A 77 -1.93 -7.98 15.88
C GLY A 77 -2.58 -7.50 14.59
N ALA A 78 -1.78 -7.22 13.56
CA ALA A 78 -2.27 -6.77 12.25
C ALA A 78 -3.20 -7.81 11.58
N SER A 79 -2.82 -9.08 11.58
CA SER A 79 -3.65 -10.15 10.99
C SER A 79 -4.97 -10.34 11.73
N MET A 80 -4.95 -10.29 13.07
CA MET A 80 -6.16 -10.38 13.88
C MET A 80 -7.09 -9.19 13.63
N CYS A 81 -6.54 -7.98 13.50
CA CYS A 81 -7.31 -6.79 13.15
C CYS A 81 -8.05 -6.97 11.81
N LEU A 82 -7.37 -7.47 10.78
CA LEU A 82 -7.98 -7.74 9.47
C LEU A 82 -9.13 -8.76 9.55
N VAL A 83 -8.94 -9.84 10.31
CA VAL A 83 -9.99 -10.84 10.52
C VAL A 83 -11.19 -10.22 11.25
N LEU A 84 -10.97 -9.46 12.31
CA LEU A 84 -12.05 -8.81 13.07
C LEU A 84 -12.81 -7.78 12.21
N VAL A 85 -12.10 -6.94 11.44
CA VAL A 85 -12.71 -5.98 10.52
C VAL A 85 -13.51 -6.70 9.44
N GLY A 86 -12.96 -7.78 8.88
CA GLY A 86 -13.64 -8.65 7.93
C GLY A 86 -14.94 -9.24 8.47
N LEU A 87 -14.92 -9.77 9.69
CA LEU A 87 -16.06 -10.41 10.33
C LEU A 87 -17.16 -9.42 10.74
N PHE A 88 -16.80 -8.29 11.35
CA PHE A 88 -17.78 -7.39 11.99
C PHE A 88 -18.18 -6.18 11.14
N PHE A 89 -17.28 -5.67 10.29
CA PHE A 89 -17.47 -4.39 9.61
C PHE A 89 -17.58 -4.51 8.09
N ALA A 90 -16.81 -5.39 7.46
CA ALA A 90 -16.72 -5.46 5.99
C ALA A 90 -18.08 -5.69 5.32
N TYR A 91 -18.88 -6.65 5.82
CA TYR A 91 -20.21 -6.92 5.27
C TYR A 91 -21.16 -5.71 5.39
N ARG A 92 -21.11 -4.98 6.51
CA ARG A 92 -21.98 -3.81 6.75
C ARG A 92 -21.58 -2.63 5.86
N LEU A 93 -20.27 -2.40 5.69
CA LEU A 93 -19.74 -1.33 4.84
C LEU A 93 -19.97 -1.62 3.36
N TYR A 94 -19.81 -2.89 2.94
CA TYR A 94 -20.02 -3.31 1.54
C TYR A 94 -21.45 -3.01 1.06
N LYS A 95 -22.47 -3.24 1.90
CA LYS A 95 -23.87 -2.94 1.57
C LYS A 95 -24.18 -1.46 1.33
N ARG A 96 -23.33 -0.54 1.82
CA ARG A 96 -23.59 0.91 1.75
C ARG A 96 -23.13 1.56 0.45
N ASN A 97 -22.60 0.77 -0.49
CA ASN A 97 -22.12 1.23 -1.79
C ASN A 97 -21.14 2.42 -1.73
N LEU A 98 -20.33 2.50 -0.68
CA LEU A 98 -19.35 3.55 -0.47
C LEU A 98 -18.14 3.36 -1.40
N ILE A 99 -17.51 4.46 -1.81
CA ILE A 99 -16.22 4.44 -2.52
C ILE A 99 -15.10 4.66 -1.51
N THR A 100 -15.31 5.54 -0.53
CA THR A 100 -14.33 5.83 0.52
C THR A 100 -14.93 5.65 1.92
N ILE A 101 -14.08 5.54 2.93
CA ILE A 101 -14.52 5.61 4.34
C ILE A 101 -15.05 7.02 4.66
N GLY A 102 -14.57 8.07 4.00
CA GLY A 102 -15.10 9.44 4.14
C GLY A 102 -16.60 9.53 3.81
N ASP A 103 -17.06 8.80 2.78
CA ASP A 103 -18.48 8.73 2.41
C ASP A 103 -19.36 8.18 3.53
N TYR A 104 -18.83 7.26 4.34
CA TYR A 104 -19.53 6.75 5.53
C TYR A 104 -19.77 7.88 6.54
N TYR A 105 -18.72 8.64 6.83
CA TYR A 105 -18.80 9.78 7.76
C TYR A 105 -19.73 10.87 7.23
N ARG A 106 -19.74 11.11 5.92
CA ARG A 106 -20.71 12.00 5.27
C ARG A 106 -22.15 11.58 5.53
N GLN A 107 -22.48 10.32 5.29
CA GLN A 107 -23.84 9.81 5.48
C GLN A 107 -24.27 9.84 6.95
N ARG A 108 -23.33 9.62 7.87
CA ARG A 108 -23.64 9.48 9.30
C ARG A 108 -23.63 10.80 10.07
N PHE A 109 -22.76 11.74 9.70
CA PHE A 109 -22.46 12.95 10.47
C PHE A 109 -22.40 14.24 9.62
N GLY A 110 -22.53 14.14 8.31
CA GLY A 110 -22.54 15.29 7.39
C GLY A 110 -21.17 15.64 6.81
N ARG A 111 -21.18 16.64 5.91
CA ARG A 111 -20.04 16.99 5.06
C ARG A 111 -18.84 17.57 5.81
N THR A 112 -19.05 18.28 6.90
CA THR A 112 -17.94 18.85 7.68
C THR A 112 -17.04 17.75 8.24
N ILE A 113 -17.63 16.69 8.77
CA ILE A 113 -16.88 15.59 9.39
C ILE A 113 -16.20 14.73 8.31
N GLU A 114 -16.85 14.51 7.17
CA GLU A 114 -16.21 13.91 5.98
C GLU A 114 -14.91 14.62 5.63
N VAL A 115 -14.94 15.94 5.45
CA VAL A 115 -13.75 16.72 5.06
C VAL A 115 -12.65 16.63 6.12
N VAL A 116 -13.00 16.78 7.40
CA VAL A 116 -12.03 16.69 8.49
C VAL A 116 -11.39 15.30 8.57
N CYS A 117 -12.19 14.23 8.49
CA CYS A 117 -11.69 12.86 8.47
C CYS A 117 -10.79 12.60 7.25
N SER A 118 -11.20 13.05 6.07
CA SER A 118 -10.39 12.90 4.85
C SER A 118 -9.05 13.64 4.95
N LEU A 119 -9.02 14.83 5.56
CA LEU A 119 -7.77 15.57 5.81
C LEU A 119 -6.86 14.83 6.79
N ILE A 120 -7.41 14.31 7.89
CA ILE A 120 -6.62 13.54 8.87
C ILE A 120 -6.01 12.30 8.22
N ILE A 121 -6.81 11.58 7.42
CA ILE A 121 -6.33 10.40 6.67
C ILE A 121 -5.22 10.82 5.71
N LEU A 122 -5.40 11.90 4.94
CA LEU A 122 -4.39 12.41 4.02
C LEU A 122 -3.06 12.67 4.72
N PHE A 123 -3.06 13.37 5.86
CA PHE A 123 -1.85 13.66 6.63
C PHE A 123 -1.20 12.39 7.20
N SER A 124 -1.99 11.44 7.68
CA SER A 124 -1.48 10.15 8.16
C SER A 124 -0.77 9.36 7.05
N TYR A 125 -1.36 9.33 5.84
CA TYR A 125 -0.77 8.63 4.70
C TYR A 125 0.56 9.22 4.22
N LEU A 126 0.81 10.52 4.43
CA LEU A 126 2.10 11.12 4.08
C LEU A 126 3.26 10.47 4.83
N GLY A 127 3.08 10.17 6.13
CA GLY A 127 4.11 9.50 6.93
C GLY A 127 4.39 8.09 6.43
N TRP A 128 3.31 7.35 6.13
CA TRP A 128 3.44 5.99 5.61
C TRP A 128 4.10 5.95 4.22
N VAL A 129 3.69 6.83 3.30
CA VAL A 129 4.31 6.93 1.96
C VAL A 129 5.78 7.34 2.06
N ALA A 130 6.13 8.28 2.95
CA ALA A 130 7.51 8.67 3.17
C ALA A 130 8.39 7.50 3.65
N ALA A 131 7.87 6.66 4.54
CA ALA A 131 8.56 5.46 4.99
C ALA A 131 8.80 4.47 3.83
N GLN A 132 7.80 4.23 2.98
CA GLN A 132 7.94 3.34 1.81
C GLN A 132 8.96 3.88 0.80
N ILE A 133 8.95 5.19 0.50
CA ILE A 133 9.91 5.82 -0.40
C ILE A 133 11.34 5.71 0.15
N THR A 134 11.51 5.97 1.45
CA THR A 134 12.82 5.86 2.12
C THR A 134 13.36 4.44 2.02
N ALA A 135 12.50 3.45 2.23
CA ALA A 135 12.88 2.07 2.16
C ALA A 135 13.26 1.62 0.73
N LEU A 136 12.53 2.08 -0.29
CA LEU A 136 12.92 1.92 -1.70
C LEU A 136 14.31 2.53 -1.98
N GLY A 137 14.57 3.74 -1.47
CA GLY A 137 15.88 4.39 -1.60
C GLY A 137 17.01 3.58 -0.96
N LEU A 138 16.76 2.99 0.20
CA LEU A 138 17.72 2.12 0.90
C LEU A 138 17.98 0.83 0.12
N VAL A 139 16.94 0.21 -0.45
CA VAL A 139 17.08 -0.97 -1.31
C VAL A 139 17.95 -0.66 -2.53
N PHE A 140 17.72 0.44 -3.24
CA PHE A 140 18.58 0.83 -4.37
C PHE A 140 20.02 1.12 -3.97
N ASN A 141 20.24 1.73 -2.81
CA ASN A 141 21.59 1.97 -2.29
C ASN A 141 22.33 0.67 -1.99
N LEU A 142 21.67 -0.29 -1.33
CA LEU A 142 22.24 -1.60 -1.03
C LEU A 142 22.53 -2.42 -2.30
N LEU A 143 21.61 -2.42 -3.26
CA LEU A 143 21.76 -3.18 -4.51
C LEU A 143 22.84 -2.63 -5.45
N SER A 144 23.20 -1.36 -5.28
CA SER A 144 24.21 -0.68 -6.08
C SER A 144 25.58 -0.61 -5.40
N ASP A 145 25.76 -1.31 -4.28
CA ASP A 145 26.96 -1.27 -3.45
C ASP A 145 27.39 0.17 -3.10
N GLY A 146 26.41 1.05 -2.89
CA GLY A 146 26.64 2.46 -2.56
C GLY A 146 26.83 3.40 -3.76
N ALA A 147 26.81 2.90 -5.01
CA ALA A 147 26.92 3.75 -6.19
C ALA A 147 25.74 4.73 -6.35
N ILE A 148 24.54 4.31 -5.93
CA ILE A 148 23.35 5.17 -5.86
C ILE A 148 23.12 5.57 -4.40
N THR A 149 23.24 6.86 -4.08
CA THR A 149 22.90 7.35 -2.73
C THR A 149 21.43 7.11 -2.42
N VAL A 150 21.08 6.98 -1.13
CA VAL A 150 19.68 6.80 -0.69
C VAL A 150 18.76 7.89 -1.26
N THR A 151 19.21 9.15 -1.32
CA THR A 151 18.45 10.27 -1.89
C THR A 151 18.13 10.07 -3.37
N TRP A 152 19.12 9.69 -4.17
CA TRP A 152 18.91 9.38 -5.59
C TRP A 152 18.04 8.13 -5.79
N GLY A 153 18.20 7.12 -4.92
CA GLY A 153 17.33 5.94 -4.90
C GLY A 153 15.86 6.30 -4.63
N MET A 154 15.60 7.21 -3.69
CA MET A 154 14.25 7.73 -3.41
C MET A 154 13.66 8.41 -4.64
N VAL A 155 14.41 9.31 -5.30
CA VAL A 155 13.95 10.03 -6.49
C VAL A 155 13.59 9.06 -7.62
N ILE A 156 14.45 8.08 -7.90
CA ILE A 156 14.20 7.07 -8.95
C ILE A 156 12.98 6.22 -8.58
N GLY A 157 12.89 5.75 -7.34
CA GLY A 157 11.76 4.97 -6.85
C GLY A 157 10.43 5.73 -6.99
N THR A 158 10.39 6.98 -6.55
CA THR A 158 9.22 7.85 -6.69
C THR A 158 8.86 8.08 -8.16
N ALA A 159 9.83 8.35 -9.04
CA ALA A 159 9.58 8.55 -10.46
C ALA A 159 8.95 7.31 -11.10
N VAL A 160 9.47 6.11 -10.81
CA VAL A 160 8.91 4.84 -11.31
C VAL A 160 7.48 4.66 -10.82
N VAL A 161 7.21 4.89 -9.53
CA VAL A 161 5.87 4.76 -8.94
C VAL A 161 4.89 5.72 -9.60
N LEU A 162 5.27 6.98 -9.78
CA LEU A 162 4.41 7.97 -10.43
C LEU A 162 4.08 7.59 -11.89
N VAL A 163 5.03 7.05 -12.64
CA VAL A 163 4.83 6.68 -14.06
C VAL A 163 3.80 5.58 -14.27
N TYR A 164 3.72 4.57 -13.38
CA TYR A 164 2.72 3.51 -13.53
C TYR A 164 1.40 3.81 -12.80
N THR A 165 1.39 4.81 -11.91
CA THR A 165 0.20 5.19 -11.13
C THR A 165 -0.62 6.27 -11.81
N LEU A 166 0.02 7.21 -12.52
CA LEU A 166 -0.61 8.28 -13.30
C LEU A 166 -0.89 7.85 -14.75
#